data_AF-A0A1W9QR92-F1
#
_entry.id   AF-A0A1W9QR92-F1
#
_cell.length_a   1.000
_cell.length_b   1.000
_cell.length_c   1.000
_cell.angle_alpha   90.00
_cell.angle_beta   90.00
_cell.angle_gamma   90.00
#
_symmetry.space_group_name_H-M   'P 1'
#
loop_
_entity.id
_entity.type
_entity.pdbx_description
1 polymer ?
#
loop_
_entity_poly.entity_id
_entity_poly.type
_entity_poly.pdbx_seq_one_letter_code
_entity_poly.pdbx_strand_id
1 'polypeptide(L)'
;VYNAFHFYPKLRRIIGSINLRYAITYDKLYQFGDNYFGRSLINNARILQKDNLNRCLIDQNVNAWFLVSIGGLENLQVITMTEISNIHAFLDDYDCDVLDEHHDEIFGIIEKRTYGIINSDILKIGKIHSKSTELNIYNLHLQVSLKLTNDDIPEQKKVFTISLGNLNTAGI
;
A
#
# COMPACT_ATOMS: atom_id res chain seq x y z
N VAL A 1 7.63 -12.81 2.81
CA VAL A 1 8.63 -13.90 2.64
C VAL A 1 8.07 -15.31 2.78
N TYR A 2 7.02 -15.50 3.58
CA TYR A 2 6.28 -16.77 3.66
C TYR A 2 5.99 -17.41 2.27
N ASN A 3 5.45 -16.63 1.32
CA ASN A 3 5.18 -17.11 -0.04
C ASN A 3 6.43 -17.49 -0.86
N ALA A 4 7.60 -16.92 -0.53
CA ALA A 4 8.87 -17.20 -1.21
C ALA A 4 9.55 -18.49 -0.70
N PHE A 5 8.91 -19.24 0.21
CA PHE A 5 9.37 -20.54 0.73
C PHE A 5 10.71 -20.51 1.50
N HIS A 6 11.31 -19.33 1.68
CA HIS A 6 12.65 -19.20 2.29
C HIS A 6 12.67 -19.37 3.81
N PHE A 7 11.70 -18.80 4.53
CA PHE A 7 11.68 -18.90 6.00
C PHE A 7 10.80 -20.03 6.53
N TYR A 8 9.71 -20.36 5.84
CA TYR A 8 8.71 -21.32 6.35
C TYR A 8 8.27 -22.37 5.30
N PRO A 9 9.20 -23.20 4.79
CA PRO A 9 8.91 -24.18 3.75
C PRO A 9 7.89 -25.25 4.16
N LYS A 10 7.97 -25.74 5.41
CA LYS A 10 7.05 -26.77 5.94
C LYS A 10 5.62 -26.24 6.04
N LEU A 11 5.45 -25.02 6.55
CA LEU A 11 4.15 -24.36 6.67
C LEU A 11 3.54 -24.11 5.29
N ARG A 12 4.34 -23.60 4.33
CA ARG A 12 3.89 -23.37 2.97
C ARG A 12 3.47 -24.62 2.22
N ARG A 13 4.11 -25.76 2.49
CA ARG A 13 3.67 -27.05 1.95
C ARG A 13 2.26 -27.43 2.41
N ILE A 14 1.83 -27.00 3.60
CA ILE A 14 0.53 -27.34 4.18
C ILE A 14 -0.55 -26.37 3.68
N ILE A 15 -0.32 -25.06 3.79
CA ILE A 15 -1.38 -24.05 3.54
C ILE A 15 -1.31 -23.42 2.14
N GLY A 16 -0.26 -23.69 1.36
CA GLY A 16 -0.10 -23.16 0.01
C GLY A 16 0.26 -21.67 -0.05
N SER A 17 0.10 -21.06 -1.23
CA SER A 17 0.31 -19.62 -1.41
C SER A 17 -0.85 -18.82 -0.82
N ILE A 18 -0.53 -17.79 -0.04
CA ILE A 18 -1.53 -16.84 0.46
C ILE A 18 -1.61 -15.67 -0.52
N ASN A 19 -2.80 -15.41 -1.04
CA ASN A 19 -3.07 -14.26 -1.90
C ASN A 19 -3.93 -13.25 -1.13
N LEU A 20 -3.50 -11.99 -1.14
CA LEU A 20 -4.20 -10.89 -0.49
C LEU A 20 -4.74 -9.96 -1.56
N ARG A 21 -5.95 -9.44 -1.33
CA ARG A 21 -6.60 -8.45 -2.21
C ARG A 21 -6.67 -7.13 -1.46
N TYR A 22 -6.33 -6.05 -2.15
CA TYR A 22 -6.22 -4.73 -1.54
C TYR A 22 -7.11 -3.74 -2.27
N ALA A 23 -7.86 -2.96 -1.50
CA ALA A 23 -8.52 -1.77 -1.99
C ALA A 23 -8.26 -0.63 -1.01
N ILE A 24 -7.99 0.56 -1.54
CA ILE A 24 -7.79 1.78 -0.75
C ILE A 24 -8.79 2.81 -1.26
N THR A 25 -9.50 3.46 -0.34
CA THR A 25 -10.55 4.42 -0.67
C THR A 25 -10.48 5.59 0.28
N TYR A 26 -10.74 6.79 -0.21
CA TYR A 26 -10.68 8.01 0.58
C TYR A 26 -12.01 8.76 0.50
N ASP A 27 -12.69 8.87 1.64
CA ASP A 27 -13.94 9.62 1.79
C ASP A 27 -14.24 9.78 3.29
N LYS A 28 -15.27 10.57 3.61
CA LYS A 28 -15.72 10.80 5.00
C LYS A 28 -16.10 9.49 5.69
N LEU A 29 -15.60 9.36 6.92
CA LEU A 29 -15.95 8.32 7.87
C LEU A 29 -16.60 8.95 9.09
N TYR A 30 -17.55 8.22 9.66
CA TYR A 30 -18.23 8.52 10.90
C TYR A 30 -17.94 7.39 11.87
N GLN A 31 -17.53 7.72 13.08
CA GLN A 31 -17.33 6.76 14.15
C GLN A 31 -18.54 6.82 15.09
N PHE A 32 -19.03 5.64 15.50
CA PHE A 32 -20.04 5.52 16.54
C PHE A 32 -19.69 4.33 17.44
N GLY A 33 -19.30 4.62 18.68
CA GLY A 33 -18.64 3.66 19.56
C GLY A 33 -17.35 3.13 18.91
N ASP A 34 -17.23 1.80 18.85
CA ASP A 34 -16.09 1.11 18.24
C ASP A 34 -16.29 0.79 16.74
N ASN A 35 -17.35 1.32 16.13
CA ASN A 35 -17.70 1.03 14.74
C ASN A 35 -17.52 2.24 13.82
N TYR A 36 -17.17 1.96 12.57
CA TYR A 36 -16.98 2.95 11.52
C TYR A 36 -18.02 2.79 10.41
N PHE A 37 -18.52 3.92 9.92
CA PHE A 37 -19.53 4.00 8.88
C PHE A 37 -19.15 5.07 7.88
N GLY A 38 -19.41 4.85 6.60
CA GLY A 38 -19.12 5.88 5.60
C GLY A 38 -19.04 5.34 4.20
N ARG A 39 -18.98 6.28 3.25
CA ARG A 39 -18.94 5.97 1.83
C ARG A 39 -17.63 5.29 1.41
N SER A 40 -16.51 5.64 2.06
CA SER A 40 -15.21 5.00 1.83
C SER A 40 -15.28 3.50 2.09
N LEU A 41 -15.79 3.04 3.25
CA LEU A 41 -15.93 1.61 3.56
C LEU A 41 -16.83 0.87 2.55
N ILE A 42 -17.96 1.48 2.19
CA ILE A 42 -18.90 0.89 1.23
C ILE A 42 -18.24 0.75 -0.15
N ASN A 43 -17.54 1.79 -0.62
CA ASN A 43 -16.83 1.75 -1.88
C ASN A 43 -15.70 0.72 -1.85
N ASN A 44 -14.96 0.63 -0.76
CA ASN A 44 -13.88 -0.34 -0.56
C ASN A 44 -14.38 -1.77 -0.75
N ALA A 45 -15.46 -2.12 -0.04
CA ALA A 45 -16.09 -3.43 -0.14
C ALA A 45 -16.59 -3.72 -1.58
N ARG A 46 -17.14 -2.72 -2.28
CA ARG A 46 -17.59 -2.87 -3.68
C ARG A 46 -16.44 -3.13 -4.65
N ILE A 47 -15.33 -2.43 -4.48
CA ILE A 47 -14.12 -2.63 -5.29
C ILE A 47 -13.61 -4.07 -5.11
N LEU A 48 -13.47 -4.51 -3.85
CA LEU A 48 -13.00 -5.87 -3.52
C LEU A 48 -13.94 -6.98 -4.03
N GLN A 49 -15.26 -6.73 -4.06
CA GLN A 49 -16.23 -7.69 -4.60
C GLN A 49 -16.17 -7.84 -6.12
N LYS A 50 -15.77 -6.77 -6.84
CA LYS A 50 -15.71 -6.75 -8.30
C LYS A 50 -14.38 -7.25 -8.85
N ASP A 51 -13.29 -7.07 -8.10
CA ASP A 51 -11.96 -7.50 -8.53
C ASP A 51 -11.62 -8.94 -8.10
N ASN A 52 -11.26 -9.74 -9.10
CA ASN A 52 -10.80 -11.11 -8.91
C ASN A 52 -9.34 -11.30 -9.38
N LEU A 53 -8.62 -10.21 -9.65
CA LEU A 53 -7.28 -10.26 -10.27
C LEU A 53 -6.16 -9.98 -9.28
N ASN A 54 -6.45 -9.90 -7.98
CA ASN A 54 -5.46 -9.64 -6.93
C ASN A 54 -4.64 -8.36 -7.18
N ARG A 55 -5.28 -7.36 -7.77
CA ARG A 55 -4.70 -6.03 -7.94
C ARG A 55 -4.73 -5.28 -6.62
N CYS A 56 -3.91 -4.23 -6.50
CA CYS A 56 -4.11 -3.22 -5.46
C CYS A 56 -4.89 -2.08 -6.10
N LEU A 57 -6.15 -1.91 -5.70
CA LEU A 57 -7.05 -0.96 -6.35
C LEU A 57 -7.24 0.27 -5.48
N ILE A 58 -7.22 1.44 -6.10
CA ILE A 58 -7.49 2.69 -5.41
C ILE A 58 -8.59 3.46 -6.13
N ASP A 59 -9.40 4.20 -5.37
CA ASP A 59 -10.38 5.10 -5.97
C ASP A 59 -9.75 6.44 -6.39
N GLN A 60 -10.51 7.23 -7.15
CA GLN A 60 -10.09 8.54 -7.62
C GLN A 60 -9.73 9.50 -6.48
N ASN A 61 -10.39 9.39 -5.33
CA ASN A 61 -10.15 10.29 -4.21
C ASN A 61 -8.79 10.02 -3.58
N VAL A 62 -8.38 8.74 -3.45
CA VAL A 62 -7.02 8.38 -3.03
C VAL A 62 -6.00 8.94 -4.02
N ASN A 63 -6.19 8.71 -5.32
CA ASN A 63 -5.26 9.24 -6.33
C ASN A 63 -5.14 10.77 -6.27
N ALA A 64 -6.27 11.47 -6.11
CA ALA A 64 -6.29 12.92 -5.98
C ALA A 64 -5.59 13.40 -4.70
N TRP A 65 -5.77 12.69 -3.58
CA TRP A 65 -5.08 12.99 -2.33
C TRP A 65 -3.56 12.92 -2.50
N PHE A 66 -3.03 11.82 -3.06
CA PHE A 66 -1.59 11.70 -3.30
C PHE A 66 -1.06 12.75 -4.28
N LEU A 67 -1.83 13.08 -5.32
CA LEU A 67 -1.46 14.11 -6.28
C LEU A 67 -1.29 15.49 -5.61
N VAL A 68 -2.21 15.86 -4.72
CA VAL A 68 -2.17 17.14 -4.00
C VAL A 68 -1.13 17.13 -2.88
N SER A 69 -1.05 16.04 -2.12
CA SER A 69 -0.23 15.97 -0.91
C SER A 69 1.25 15.80 -1.21
N ILE A 70 1.61 15.04 -2.24
CA ILE A 70 3.01 14.69 -2.52
C ILE A 70 3.39 14.80 -4.00
N GLY A 71 2.52 15.36 -4.86
CA GLY A 71 2.79 15.51 -6.29
C GLY A 71 2.55 14.25 -7.13
N GLY A 72 1.95 13.20 -6.57
CA GLY A 72 1.62 11.96 -7.28
C GLY A 72 2.12 10.70 -6.55
N LEU A 73 1.53 9.55 -6.88
CA LEU A 73 1.94 8.26 -6.30
C LEU A 73 3.33 7.82 -6.76
N GLU A 74 3.80 8.34 -7.89
CA GLU A 74 5.13 8.11 -8.43
C GLU A 74 6.22 8.66 -7.50
N ASN A 75 5.94 9.75 -6.77
CA ASN A 75 6.87 10.38 -5.83
C ASN A 75 7.12 9.56 -4.57
N LEU A 76 6.34 8.49 -4.33
CA LEU A 76 6.63 7.52 -3.26
C LEU A 76 8.04 6.90 -3.36
N GLN A 77 8.65 6.92 -4.55
CA GLN A 77 10.00 6.39 -4.78
C GLN A 77 11.13 7.26 -4.22
N VAL A 78 10.84 8.51 -3.91
CA VAL A 78 11.84 9.51 -3.48
C VAL A 78 11.46 10.23 -2.21
N ILE A 79 10.17 10.19 -1.81
CA ILE A 79 9.70 10.88 -0.62
C ILE A 79 10.36 10.35 0.66
N THR A 80 10.75 11.27 1.52
CA THR A 80 11.37 11.00 2.82
C THR A 80 10.37 11.15 3.96
N MET A 81 10.70 10.60 5.13
CA MET A 81 9.90 10.80 6.34
C MET A 81 9.77 12.27 6.74
N THR A 82 10.78 13.10 6.46
CA THR A 82 10.73 14.55 6.70
C THR A 82 9.71 15.25 5.79
N GLU A 83 9.56 14.82 4.55
CA GLU A 83 8.53 15.37 3.66
C GLU A 83 7.15 14.88 4.06
N ILE A 84 7.03 13.60 4.43
CA ILE A 84 5.78 13.02 4.93
C ILE A 84 5.29 13.78 6.16
N SER A 85 6.16 14.07 7.14
CA SER A 85 5.79 14.79 8.36
C SER A 85 5.29 16.22 8.08
N ASN A 86 5.62 16.79 6.93
CA ASN A 86 5.16 18.13 6.54
C ASN A 86 3.82 18.12 5.78
N ILE A 87 3.24 16.95 5.49
CA ILE A 87 1.91 16.86 4.88
C ILE A 87 0.88 17.35 5.90
N HIS A 88 0.03 18.30 5.51
CA HIS A 88 -0.96 18.92 6.39
C HIS A 88 -1.81 17.93 7.19
N ALA A 89 -2.15 16.77 6.61
CA ALA A 89 -2.95 15.75 7.29
C ALA A 89 -2.25 15.09 8.49
N PHE A 90 -0.94 15.26 8.63
CA PHE A 90 -0.11 14.67 9.68
C PHE A 90 0.49 15.72 10.63
N LEU A 91 0.18 17.00 10.44
CA LEU A 91 0.68 18.07 11.32
C LEU A 91 0.01 18.08 12.70
N ASP A 92 -1.22 17.56 12.79
CA ASP A 92 -2.01 17.53 14.01
C ASP A 92 -2.00 16.13 14.62
N ASP A 93 -1.60 16.02 15.89
CA ASP A 93 -1.73 14.84 16.76
C ASP A 93 -0.93 13.56 16.38
N TYR A 94 0.02 13.63 15.43
CA TYR A 94 0.94 12.51 15.18
C TYR A 94 2.17 12.57 16.09
N ASP A 95 2.48 11.43 16.71
CA ASP A 95 3.70 11.24 17.49
C ASP A 95 4.90 11.01 16.56
N CYS A 96 5.70 12.05 16.38
CA CYS A 96 6.91 12.01 15.56
C CYS A 96 8.10 11.36 16.27
N ASP A 97 8.04 11.18 17.60
CA ASP A 97 9.15 10.62 18.40
C ASP A 97 9.39 9.15 18.05
N VAL A 98 8.36 8.45 17.56
CA VAL A 98 8.45 7.08 17.03
C VAL A 98 9.51 6.93 15.93
N LEU A 99 9.79 8.00 15.17
CA LEU A 99 10.78 7.97 14.09
C LEU A 99 12.23 8.00 14.61
N ASP A 100 12.44 8.47 15.85
CA ASP A 100 13.75 8.44 16.51
C ASP A 100 14.04 7.07 17.12
N GLU A 101 13.00 6.35 17.56
CA GLU A 101 13.12 5.02 18.18
C GLU A 101 13.19 3.88 17.16
N HIS A 102 12.52 4.02 16.02
CA HIS A 102 12.41 2.98 15.00
C HIS A 102 12.93 3.42 13.65
N HIS A 103 13.95 2.72 13.16
CA HIS A 103 14.52 2.95 11.84
C HIS A 103 13.51 2.56 10.76
N ASP A 104 13.04 3.53 9.97
CA ASP A 104 12.19 3.28 8.82
C ASP A 104 13.00 2.73 7.64
N GLU A 105 12.63 1.55 7.17
CA GLU A 105 13.24 0.84 6.04
C GLU A 105 12.54 1.14 4.70
N ILE A 106 11.40 1.85 4.72
CA ILE A 106 10.57 2.08 3.53
C ILE A 106 10.82 3.43 2.86
N PHE A 107 10.84 4.52 3.61
CA PHE A 107 11.04 5.89 3.11
C PHE A 107 12.38 6.46 3.59
N GLY A 108 12.73 6.17 4.85
CA GLY A 108 13.93 6.68 5.49
C GLY A 108 13.96 8.20 5.61
N ILE A 109 15.09 8.72 6.09
CA ILE A 109 15.30 10.17 6.31
C ILE A 109 16.09 10.80 5.15
N ILE A 110 16.68 9.97 4.29
CA ILE A 110 17.50 10.38 3.15
C ILE A 110 16.95 9.65 1.94
N GLU A 111 16.79 10.37 0.82
CA GLU A 111 16.38 9.80 -0.45
C GLU A 111 17.30 8.64 -0.87
N LYS A 112 16.71 7.45 -1.01
CA LYS A 112 17.42 6.25 -1.47
C LYS A 112 16.57 5.53 -2.50
N ARG A 113 17.13 5.29 -3.68
CA ARG A 113 16.49 4.49 -4.74
C ARG A 113 16.84 3.00 -4.70
N THR A 114 17.70 2.60 -3.77
CA THR A 114 18.22 1.22 -3.67
C THR A 114 17.46 0.35 -2.69
N TYR A 115 16.81 0.97 -1.70
CA TYR A 115 16.02 0.36 -0.65
C TYR A 115 14.76 1.19 -0.45
N GLY A 116 13.71 0.61 0.12
CA GLY A 116 12.41 1.26 0.21
C GLY A 116 11.55 1.04 -1.03
N ILE A 117 10.66 1.98 -1.34
CA ILE A 117 9.83 1.89 -2.54
C ILE A 117 10.68 2.18 -3.78
N ILE A 118 11.01 1.15 -4.55
CA ILE A 118 11.87 1.26 -5.73
C ILE A 118 11.09 1.50 -7.03
N ASN A 119 9.80 1.18 -7.02
CA ASN A 119 8.92 1.44 -8.16
C ASN A 119 7.49 1.67 -7.68
N SER A 120 6.80 2.61 -8.33
CA SER A 120 5.41 2.96 -8.08
C SER A 120 4.74 3.30 -9.41
N ASP A 121 3.92 2.37 -9.90
CA ASP A 121 3.16 2.51 -11.14
C ASP A 121 1.69 2.66 -10.82
N ILE A 122 1.03 3.65 -11.42
CA ILE A 122 -0.42 3.81 -11.36
C ILE A 122 -1.04 3.78 -12.76
N LEU A 123 -2.12 3.03 -12.91
CA LEU A 123 -2.88 2.94 -14.15
C LEU A 123 -4.36 3.12 -13.89
N LYS A 124 -5.02 4.03 -14.60
CA LYS A 124 -6.49 4.08 -14.62
C LYS A 124 -7.02 2.86 -15.38
N ILE A 125 -7.78 2.00 -14.71
CA ILE A 125 -8.28 0.74 -15.29
C ILE A 125 -9.75 0.76 -15.68
N GLY A 126 -10.52 1.75 -15.22
CA GLY A 126 -11.90 1.92 -15.65
C GLY A 126 -12.80 2.54 -14.61
N LYS A 127 -14.09 2.23 -14.73
CA LYS A 127 -15.17 2.74 -13.88
C LYS A 127 -16.00 1.59 -13.34
N ILE A 128 -16.16 1.53 -12.03
CA ILE A 128 -17.11 0.61 -11.39
C ILE A 128 -18.45 1.34 -11.25
N HIS A 129 -19.48 0.77 -11.87
CA HIS A 129 -20.86 1.20 -11.68
C HIS A 129 -21.49 0.41 -10.52
N SER A 130 -21.99 1.12 -9.52
CA SER A 130 -22.76 0.52 -8.43
C SER A 130 -23.97 1.39 -8.10
N LYS A 131 -25.16 0.91 -8.47
CA LYS A 131 -26.42 1.66 -8.40
C LYS A 131 -26.29 2.98 -9.18
N SER A 132 -26.50 4.13 -8.54
CA SER A 132 -26.40 5.46 -9.14
C SER A 132 -25.01 6.09 -9.07
N THR A 133 -24.02 5.39 -8.48
CA THR A 133 -22.68 5.94 -8.28
C THR A 133 -21.69 5.30 -9.23
N GLU A 134 -20.98 6.15 -9.97
CA GLU A 134 -19.83 5.78 -10.78
C GLU A 134 -18.54 6.08 -10.01
N LEU A 135 -17.62 5.12 -9.97
CA LEU A 135 -16.33 5.24 -9.29
C LEU A 135 -15.21 4.99 -10.29
N ASN A 136 -14.36 5.99 -10.53
CA ASN A 136 -13.14 5.78 -11.30
C ASN A 136 -12.13 5.00 -10.44
N ILE A 137 -11.62 3.91 -10.99
CA ILE A 137 -10.70 2.99 -10.30
C ILE A 137 -9.35 3.00 -11.00
N TYR A 138 -8.31 2.96 -10.18
CA TYR A 138 -6.92 2.90 -10.58
C TYR A 138 -6.30 1.64 -10.00
N ASN A 139 -5.43 1.01 -10.78
CA ASN A 139 -4.55 -0.06 -10.33
C ASN A 139 -3.24 0.55 -9.87
N LEU A 140 -2.85 0.26 -8.64
CA LEU A 140 -1.58 0.63 -8.06
C LEU A 140 -0.69 -0.61 -8.03
N HIS A 141 0.53 -0.48 -8.52
CA HIS A 141 1.55 -1.50 -8.41
C HIS A 141 2.80 -0.88 -7.78
N LEU A 142 3.16 -1.39 -6.59
CA LEU A 142 4.36 -0.95 -5.89
C LEU A 142 5.38 -2.07 -5.84
N GLN A 143 6.66 -1.73 -5.92
CA GLN A 143 7.76 -2.64 -5.60
C GLN A 143 8.58 -2.03 -4.48
N VAL A 144 8.78 -2.82 -3.43
CA VAL A 144 9.51 -2.40 -2.23
C VAL A 144 10.70 -3.34 -2.03
N SER A 145 11.90 -2.76 -1.90
CA SER A 145 13.14 -3.47 -1.62
C SER A 145 13.49 -3.31 -0.15
N LEU A 146 13.47 -4.42 0.60
CA LEU A 146 13.72 -4.43 2.03
C LEU A 146 14.91 -5.34 2.36
N LYS A 147 15.68 -4.94 3.37
CA LYS A 147 16.74 -5.78 3.93
C LYS A 147 16.17 -6.55 5.11
N LEU A 148 16.05 -7.86 4.96
CA LEU A 148 15.58 -8.73 6.03
C LEU A 148 16.77 -9.41 6.70
N THR A 149 16.73 -9.43 8.03
CA THR A 149 17.67 -10.16 8.88
C THR A 149 16.94 -11.38 9.43
N ASN A 150 17.63 -12.52 9.48
CA ASN A 150 17.07 -13.72 10.11
C ASN A 150 17.19 -13.59 11.64
N ASP A 151 16.08 -13.75 12.36
CA ASP A 151 16.04 -13.67 13.83
C ASP A 151 16.91 -14.75 14.49
N ASP A 152 17.01 -15.93 13.88
CA ASP A 152 17.81 -17.05 14.40
C ASP A 152 19.31 -16.90 14.10
N ILE A 153 19.66 -16.17 13.03
CA ILE A 153 21.05 -15.98 12.57
C ILE A 153 21.23 -14.51 12.10
N PRO A 154 21.58 -13.58 13.01
CA PRO A 154 21.65 -12.14 12.71
C PRO A 154 22.66 -11.73 11.62
N GLU A 155 23.63 -12.60 11.33
CA GLU A 155 24.62 -12.43 10.25
C GLU A 155 24.01 -12.63 8.86
N GLN A 156 22.91 -13.37 8.77
CA GLN A 156 22.23 -13.67 7.52
C GLN A 156 21.30 -12.52 7.13
N LYS A 157 21.84 -11.55 6.39
CA LYS A 157 21.09 -10.42 5.82
C LYS A 157 20.84 -10.67 4.34
N LYS A 158 19.59 -10.55 3.89
CA LYS A 158 19.22 -10.70 2.49
C LYS A 158 18.28 -9.60 2.06
N VAL A 159 18.55 -9.03 0.89
CA VAL A 159 17.68 -8.04 0.25
C VAL A 159 16.58 -8.78 -0.51
N PHE A 160 15.34 -8.36 -0.30
CA PHE A 160 14.18 -8.90 -0.98
C PHE A 160 13.38 -7.77 -1.62
N THR A 161 13.04 -7.94 -2.89
CA THR A 161 12.03 -7.12 -3.55
C THR A 161 10.67 -7.80 -3.41
N ILE A 162 9.69 -7.08 -2.89
CA ILE A 162 8.31 -7.52 -2.72
C ILE A 162 7.43 -6.60 -3.58
N SER A 163 6.45 -7.19 -4.27
CA SER A 163 5.47 -6.45 -5.04
C SER A 163 4.11 -6.41 -4.34
N LEU A 164 3.47 -5.24 -4.35
CA LEU A 164 2.08 -5.04 -3.95
C LEU A 164 1.24 -4.84 -5.21
N GLY A 165 0.20 -5.67 -5.36
CA GLY A 165 -0.62 -5.68 -6.57
C GLY A 165 0.10 -6.34 -7.76
N ASN A 166 -0.47 -6.14 -8.95
CA ASN A 166 0.10 -6.63 -10.21
C ASN A 166 -0.38 -5.73 -11.36
N LEU A 167 0.24 -5.86 -12.53
CA LEU A 167 -0.07 -5.04 -13.71
C LEU A 167 -1.10 -5.68 -14.64
N ASN A 168 -1.98 -6.55 -14.13
CA ASN A 168 -2.98 -7.21 -14.97
C ASN A 168 -4.04 -6.21 -15.43
N THR A 169 -4.11 -5.99 -16.73
CA THR A 169 -5.06 -5.05 -17.36
C THR A 169 -6.39 -5.69 -17.75
N ALA A 170 -6.53 -7.01 -17.64
CA ALA A 170 -7.78 -7.69 -17.99
C ALA A 170 -8.91 -7.41 -16.98
N GLY A 171 -10.16 -7.66 -17.36
CA GLY A 171 -11.25 -7.96 -16.42
C GLY A 171 -11.98 -6.80 -15.72
N ILE A 172 -11.81 -5.54 -16.15
CA ILE A 172 -12.75 -4.43 -15.81
C ILE A 172 -13.20 -3.74 -17.08
#